data_AF-A0A7L0TLZ7-F1
#
_entry.id   AF-A0A7L0TLZ7-F1
#
_cell.length_a   1.000
_cell.length_b   1.000
_cell.length_c   1.000
_cell.angle_alpha   90.00
_cell.angle_beta   90.00
_cell.angle_gamma   90.00
#
_symmetry.space_group_name_H-M   'P 1'
#
loop_
_entity.id
_entity.type
_entity.pdbx_description
1 polymer ?
#
loop_
_entity_poly.entity_id
_entity_poly.type
_entity_poly.pdbx_seq_one_letter_code
_entity_poly.pdbx_strand_id
1 'polypeptide(L)'
;TEHLRGKKHQRLRSLRAERRAQEQRSLFVSGFARGTSGEELAEHFGAFGEVAAVVMDKEKGAYAIVELRDAASRERALAEPRHDLAGHQLRVRPR
;
A
#
# COMPACT_ATOMS: atom_id res chain seq x y z
N THR A 1 22.94 36.09 -8.92
CA THR A 1 22.73 35.06 -7.89
C THR A 1 21.26 34.98 -7.55
N GLU A 2 20.69 33.79 -7.66
CA GLU A 2 19.61 33.27 -6.81
C GLU A 2 18.26 34.02 -6.78
N HIS A 3 17.36 33.71 -7.72
CA HIS A 3 15.91 33.92 -7.55
C HIS A 3 15.13 32.71 -8.10
N LEU A 4 15.14 31.58 -7.37
CA LEU A 4 14.36 30.36 -7.72
C LEU A 4 13.67 29.73 -6.50
N ARG A 5 13.12 30.53 -5.59
CA ARG A 5 12.28 30.06 -4.46
C ARG A 5 10.83 30.51 -4.62
N GLY A 6 10.18 30.10 -5.70
CA GLY A 6 8.73 30.27 -5.86
C GLY A 6 7.96 29.20 -5.09
N LYS A 7 6.88 29.58 -4.37
CA LYS A 7 5.98 28.67 -3.63
C LYS A 7 5.49 27.45 -4.43
N LYS A 8 5.40 27.56 -5.76
CA LYS A 8 5.09 26.48 -6.71
C LYS A 8 6.13 25.36 -6.71
N HIS A 9 7.42 25.69 -6.65
CA HIS A 9 8.51 24.71 -6.63
C HIS A 9 8.53 23.90 -5.33
N GLN A 10 8.28 24.56 -4.19
CA GLN A 10 8.19 23.90 -2.89
C GLN A 10 7.03 22.88 -2.86
N ARG A 11 5.83 23.27 -3.34
CA ARG A 11 4.66 22.36 -3.41
C ARG A 11 4.92 21.10 -4.24
N LEU A 12 5.53 21.23 -5.42
CA LEU A 12 5.84 20.09 -6.28
C LEU A 12 6.87 19.13 -5.64
N ARG A 13 7.82 19.64 -4.84
CA ARG A 13 8.76 18.80 -4.11
C ARG A 13 8.08 18.02 -2.99
N SER A 14 7.19 18.66 -2.23
CA SER A 14 6.41 18.00 -1.17
C SER A 14 5.55 16.87 -1.73
N LEU A 15 4.78 17.12 -2.79
CA LEU A 15 3.93 16.09 -3.41
C LEU A 15 4.73 14.87 -3.89
N ARG A 16 5.94 15.08 -4.41
CA ARG A 16 6.83 13.99 -4.82
C ARG A 16 7.38 13.21 -3.63
N ALA A 17 7.73 13.89 -2.54
CA ALA A 17 8.18 13.25 -1.32
C ALA A 17 7.07 12.41 -0.68
N GLU A 18 5.85 12.95 -0.61
CA GLU A 18 4.67 12.25 -0.11
C GLU A 18 4.36 10.99 -0.93
N ARG A 19 4.39 11.10 -2.27
CA ARG A 19 4.16 9.94 -3.15
C ARG A 19 5.22 8.84 -2.96
N ARG A 20 6.50 9.22 -2.84
CA ARG A 20 7.58 8.26 -2.55
C ARG A 20 7.43 7.62 -1.17
N ALA A 21 6.99 8.38 -0.17
CA ALA A 21 6.71 7.82 1.15
C ALA A 21 5.54 6.84 1.09
N GLN A 22 4.50 7.16 0.32
CA GLN A 22 3.35 6.27 0.09
C GLN A 22 3.79 4.95 -0.55
N GLU A 23 4.59 5.02 -1.62
CA GLU A 23 5.17 3.85 -2.30
C GLU A 23 6.00 2.99 -1.34
N GLN A 24 6.80 3.63 -0.48
CA GLN A 24 7.60 2.94 0.53
C GLN A 24 6.79 2.28 1.66
N ARG A 25 5.49 2.58 1.79
CA ARG A 25 4.61 1.97 2.81
C ARG A 25 3.48 1.14 2.21
N SER A 26 3.46 1.00 0.89
CA SER A 26 2.41 0.28 0.18
C SER A 26 2.83 -1.12 -0.22
N LEU A 27 1.88 -2.03 -0.18
CA LEU A 27 1.98 -3.40 -0.66
C LEU A 27 1.13 -3.55 -1.91
N PHE A 28 1.65 -4.28 -2.89
CA PHE A 28 0.86 -4.87 -3.96
C PHE A 28 0.41 -6.26 -3.53
N VAL A 29 -0.91 -6.47 -3.52
CA VAL A 29 -1.54 -7.72 -3.07
C VAL A 29 -2.36 -8.30 -4.22
N SER A 30 -2.24 -9.60 -4.46
CA SER A 30 -3.03 -10.32 -5.47
C SER A 30 -3.28 -11.77 -5.05
N GLY A 31 -4.11 -12.50 -5.79
CA GLY A 31 -4.40 -13.92 -5.51
C GLY A 31 -5.47 -14.17 -4.44
N PHE A 32 -6.14 -13.12 -3.96
CA PHE A 32 -7.36 -13.25 -3.16
C PHE A 32 -8.54 -13.72 -4.03
N ALA A 33 -9.58 -14.23 -3.37
CA ALA A 33 -10.79 -14.71 -4.03
C ALA A 33 -11.53 -13.59 -4.76
N ARG A 34 -12.25 -13.93 -5.83
CA ARG A 34 -13.21 -13.00 -6.43
C ARG A 34 -14.29 -12.68 -5.40
N GLY A 35 -14.54 -11.39 -5.18
CA GLY A 35 -15.51 -10.92 -4.19
C GLY A 35 -14.90 -10.54 -2.84
N THR A 36 -13.61 -10.82 -2.59
CA THR A 36 -12.90 -10.28 -1.43
C THR A 36 -12.95 -8.76 -1.46
N SER A 37 -13.41 -8.18 -0.35
CA SER A 37 -13.58 -6.75 -0.15
C SER A 37 -12.28 -6.07 0.29
N GLY A 38 -12.22 -4.75 0.14
CA GLY A 38 -11.12 -3.96 0.70
C GLY A 38 -11.06 -4.01 2.23
N GLU A 39 -12.19 -4.23 2.89
CA GLU A 39 -12.30 -4.34 4.35
C GLU A 39 -11.65 -5.63 4.86
N GLU A 40 -11.90 -6.76 4.22
CA GLU A 40 -11.24 -8.04 4.55
C GLU A 40 -9.71 -7.96 4.38
N LEU A 41 -9.25 -7.27 3.34
CA LEU A 41 -7.81 -7.01 3.16
C LEU A 41 -7.28 -6.08 4.26
N ALA A 42 -8.02 -5.03 4.61
CA ALA A 42 -7.62 -4.12 5.67
C ALA A 42 -7.51 -4.83 7.03
N GLU A 43 -8.47 -5.70 7.35
CA GLU A 43 -8.45 -6.52 8.57
C GLU A 43 -7.25 -7.46 8.60
N HIS A 44 -7.03 -8.19 7.50
CA HIS A 44 -5.88 -9.11 7.38
C HIS A 44 -4.54 -8.40 7.55
N PHE A 45 -4.33 -7.28 6.84
CA PHE A 45 -3.08 -6.53 6.93
C PHE A 45 -2.95 -5.69 8.21
N GLY A 46 -4.06 -5.45 8.90
CA GLY A 46 -4.11 -4.82 10.23
C GLY A 46 -3.26 -5.54 11.27
N ALA A 47 -3.09 -6.86 11.14
CA ALA A 47 -2.21 -7.66 11.99
C ALA A 47 -0.72 -7.23 11.92
N PHE A 48 -0.30 -6.63 10.80
CA PHE A 48 1.08 -6.15 10.62
C PHE A 48 1.22 -4.67 10.96
N GLY A 49 0.12 -3.92 11.09
CA GLY A 49 0.09 -2.52 11.50
C GLY A 49 -1.13 -1.77 10.94
N GLU A 50 -1.32 -0.51 11.35
CA GLU A 50 -2.48 0.29 10.91
C GLU A 50 -2.48 0.47 9.38
N VAL A 51 -3.59 0.06 8.77
CA VAL A 51 -3.86 0.25 7.33
C VAL A 51 -4.43 1.65 7.13
N ALA A 52 -3.74 2.45 6.33
CA ALA A 52 -4.14 3.81 5.99
C ALA A 52 -5.16 3.84 4.85
N ALA A 53 -5.01 2.96 3.85
CA ALA A 53 -5.93 2.86 2.72
C ALA A 53 -5.82 1.50 2.02
N VAL A 54 -6.92 1.05 1.43
CA VAL A 54 -6.95 -0.08 0.50
C VAL A 54 -7.56 0.40 -0.81
N VAL A 55 -6.83 0.23 -1.91
CA VAL A 55 -7.27 0.58 -3.27
C VAL A 55 -7.34 -0.68 -4.10
N MET A 56 -8.56 -1.07 -4.47
CA MET A 56 -8.82 -2.26 -5.29
C MET A 56 -8.73 -1.93 -6.78
N ASP A 57 -8.28 -2.90 -7.59
CA ASP A 57 -8.39 -2.83 -9.04
C ASP A 57 -9.87 -2.69 -9.47
N LYS A 58 -10.13 -1.73 -10.36
CA LYS A 58 -11.49 -1.31 -10.75
C LYS A 58 -12.23 -2.31 -11.62
N GLU A 59 -11.53 -3.18 -12.34
CA GLU A 59 -12.19 -4.01 -13.33
C GLU A 59 -12.50 -5.41 -12.82
N LYS A 60 -11.64 -6.01 -11.97
CA LYS A 60 -11.85 -7.42 -11.54
C LYS A 60 -11.40 -7.77 -10.14
N GLY A 61 -10.89 -6.82 -9.34
CA GLY A 61 -10.22 -7.17 -8.09
C GLY A 61 -9.04 -8.10 -8.33
N ALA A 62 -8.33 -7.93 -9.44
CA ALA A 62 -7.17 -8.77 -9.76
C ALA A 62 -6.00 -8.51 -8.79
N TYR A 63 -5.93 -7.29 -8.26
CA TYR A 63 -4.98 -6.86 -7.26
C TYR A 63 -5.56 -5.74 -6.40
N ALA A 64 -4.88 -5.48 -5.29
CA ALA A 64 -5.12 -4.37 -4.39
C ALA A 64 -3.80 -3.71 -4.03
N ILE A 65 -3.84 -2.41 -3.78
CA ILE A 65 -2.76 -1.68 -3.13
C ILE A 65 -3.18 -1.44 -1.68
N VAL A 66 -2.42 -1.98 -0.74
CA VAL A 66 -2.63 -1.78 0.70
C VAL A 66 -1.57 -0.79 1.18
N GLU A 67 -1.98 0.42 1.55
CA GLU A 67 -1.09 1.39 2.17
C GLU A 67 -1.12 1.22 3.69
N LEU A 68 0.05 1.02 4.29
CA LEU A 68 0.23 1.01 5.74
C LEU A 68 0.68 2.38 6.24
N ARG A 69 0.40 2.68 7.51
CA ARG A 69 0.85 3.93 8.15
C ARG A 69 2.37 4.08 8.20
N ASP A 70 3.07 2.96 8.37
CA ASP A 70 4.51 2.94 8.62
C ASP A 70 5.25 1.92 7.74
N ALA A 71 6.49 2.27 7.37
CA ALA A 71 7.34 1.39 6.56
C ALA A 71 7.69 0.08 7.32
N ALA A 72 7.83 0.13 8.65
CA ALA A 72 8.07 -1.05 9.45
C ALA A 72 6.92 -2.08 9.37
N SER A 73 5.68 -1.60 9.28
CA SER A 73 4.51 -2.47 9.07
C SER A 73 4.57 -3.15 7.70
N ARG A 74 5.02 -2.43 6.65
CA ARG A 74 5.25 -3.00 5.33
C ARG A 74 6.30 -4.11 5.37
N GLU A 75 7.41 -3.86 6.04
CA GLU A 75 8.49 -4.86 6.15
C GLU A 75 8.03 -6.10 6.91
N ARG A 76 7.26 -5.95 8.00
CA ARG A 76 6.67 -7.10 8.71
C ARG A 76 5.76 -7.92 7.80
N ALA A 77 4.88 -7.26 7.05
CA ALA A 77 4.00 -7.95 6.10
C ALA A 77 4.82 -8.67 5.01
N LEU A 78 5.87 -8.04 4.46
CA LEU A 78 6.73 -8.67 3.45
C LEU A 78 7.57 -9.83 3.98
N ALA A 79 7.90 -9.82 5.28
CA ALA A 79 8.65 -10.87 5.94
C ALA A 79 7.79 -12.09 6.29
N GLU A 80 6.47 -11.96 6.28
CA GLU A 80 5.55 -13.08 6.48
C GLU A 80 5.69 -14.08 5.32
N PRO A 81 6.13 -15.32 5.56
CA PRO A 81 6.39 -16.29 4.49
C PRO A 81 5.13 -16.67 3.72
N ARG A 82 3.95 -16.59 4.35
CA ARG A 82 2.69 -16.97 3.73
C ARG A 82 1.53 -16.16 4.27
N HIS A 83 0.78 -15.55 3.36
CA HIS A 83 -0.50 -14.94 3.66
C HIS A 83 -1.62 -15.81 3.11
N ASP A 84 -2.56 -16.20 3.96
CA ASP A 84 -3.79 -16.88 3.56
C ASP A 84 -4.99 -16.05 4.01
N LEU A 85 -5.94 -15.84 3.10
CA LEU A 85 -7.20 -15.16 3.37
C LEU A 85 -8.34 -15.97 2.76
N ALA A 86 -9.29 -16.40 3.59
CA ALA A 86 -10.41 -17.26 3.16
C ALA A 86 -9.97 -18.49 2.33
N GLY A 87 -8.88 -19.14 2.74
CA GLY A 87 -8.31 -20.32 2.06
C GLY A 87 -7.56 -20.02 0.75
N HIS A 88 -7.38 -18.74 0.40
CA HIS A 88 -6.64 -18.31 -0.78
C HIS A 88 -5.28 -17.74 -0.38
N GLN A 89 -4.22 -18.25 -1.00
CA GLN A 89 -2.87 -17.77 -0.77
C GLN A 89 -2.65 -16.43 -1.48
N LEU A 90 -2.43 -15.37 -0.70
CA LEU A 90 -2.13 -14.06 -1.22
C LEU A 90 -0.67 -13.98 -1.68
N ARG A 91 -0.45 -13.25 -2.77
CA ARG A 91 0.87 -12.83 -3.23
C ARG A 91 1.07 -11.38 -2.83
N VAL A 92 2.02 -11.15 -1.93
CA VAL A 92 2.35 -9.82 -1.40
C VAL A 92 3.73 -9.40 -1.90
N ARG A 93 3.82 -8.18 -2.44
CA ARG A 93 5.05 -7.61 -3.00
C ARG A 93 5.15 -6.12 -2.67
N PRO A 94 6.36 -5.52 -2.71
CA PRO A 94 6.47 -4.07 -2.73
C PRO A 94 5.67 -3.48 -3.89
N ARG A 95 5.07 -2.30 -3.67
CA ARG A 95 4.37 -1.53 -4.72
C ARG A 95 5.31 -1.08 -5.83
#